data_AF-A0A9D6B3Q1-F1
#
_entry.id   AF-A0A9D6B3Q1-F1
#
_cell.length_a   1.000
_cell.length_b   1.000
_cell.length_c   1.000
_cell.angle_alpha   90.00
_cell.angle_beta   90.00
_cell.angle_gamma   90.00
#
_symmetry.space_group_name_H-M   'P 1'
#
loop_
_entity.id
_entity.type
_entity.pdbx_description
1 polymer ?
#
loop_
_entity_poly.entity_id
_entity_poly.type
_entity_poly.pdbx_seq_one_letter_code
_entity_poly.pdbx_strand_id
1 'polypeptide(L)' 'MIFLSRRHIRFDPIDPLGDGLGDDIAAEQNEPEAITDLSDPLDAQELAQTWGTLLEEVKEDPEWFDFAAE' A
#
# COMPACT_ATOMS: atom_id res chain seq x y z
N MET A 1 -18.71 -20.90 43.55
CA MET A 1 -18.03 -20.76 42.24
C MET A 1 -17.74 -19.29 42.03
N ILE A 2 -16.48 -18.92 41.81
CA ILE A 2 -16.09 -17.52 41.54
C ILE A 2 -15.93 -17.39 40.02
N PHE A 3 -16.79 -16.58 39.40
CA PHE A 3 -16.70 -16.26 37.97
C PHE A 3 -15.75 -15.06 37.79
N LEU A 4 -14.54 -15.32 37.31
CA LEU A 4 -13.60 -14.28 36.91
C LEU A 4 -14.00 -13.79 35.51
N SER A 5 -14.71 -12.67 35.46
CA SER A 5 -15.01 -11.98 34.21
C SER A 5 -13.70 -11.42 33.64
N ARG A 6 -13.17 -12.05 32.58
CA ARG A 6 -11.99 -11.53 31.88
C ARG A 6 -12.37 -10.19 31.24
N ARG A 7 -11.87 -9.08 31.80
CA ARG A 7 -11.98 -7.78 31.14
C ARG A 7 -11.09 -7.82 29.90
N HIS A 8 -11.72 -7.90 28.73
CA HIS A 8 -11.02 -7.66 27.47
C HIS A 8 -10.83 -6.14 27.32
N ILE A 9 -9.58 -5.71 27.24
CA ILE A 9 -9.24 -4.36 26.81
C ILE A 9 -9.16 -4.44 25.29
N ARG A 10 -9.99 -3.65 24.60
CA ARG A 10 -9.95 -3.49 23.15
C ARG A 10 -9.44 -2.08 22.86
N PHE A 11 -8.43 -1.97 22.00
CA PHE A 11 -7.97 -0.69 21.51
C PHE A 11 -8.80 -0.32 20.28
N ASP A 12 -9.10 0.96 20.15
CA ASP A 12 -9.67 1.47 18.91
C ASP A 12 -8.59 1.43 17.82
N PRO A 13 -8.97 1.07 16.58
CA PRO A 13 -8.06 1.17 15.44
C PRO A 13 -7.51 2.59 15.35
N ILE A 14 -6.19 2.72 15.22
CA ILE A 14 -5.57 4.03 15.03
C ILE A 14 -5.57 4.32 13.53
N ASP A 15 -5.97 5.52 13.16
CA ASP A 15 -5.74 6.07 11.82
C ASP A 15 -4.39 6.83 11.86
N PRO A 16 -3.28 6.20 11.44
CA PRO A 16 -1.95 6.81 11.57
C PRO A 16 -1.75 7.99 10.62
N LEU A 17 -2.55 8.09 9.56
CA LEU A 17 -2.46 9.16 8.56
C LEU A 17 -3.46 10.29 8.87
N GLY A 18 -4.50 10.00 9.65
CA GLY A 18 -5.52 10.99 10.03
C GLY A 18 -6.34 11.48 8.84
N ASP A 19 -6.36 10.70 7.77
CA ASP A 19 -7.02 11.03 6.50
C ASP A 19 -8.47 10.53 6.46
N GLY A 20 -8.92 9.81 7.49
CA GLY A 20 -10.27 9.28 7.59
C GLY A 20 -10.50 8.04 6.72
N LEU A 21 -9.46 7.47 6.11
CA LEU A 21 -9.57 6.29 5.24
C LEU A 21 -9.58 4.97 6.02
N GLY A 22 -9.58 5.01 7.35
CA GLY A 22 -9.53 3.81 8.19
C GLY A 22 -10.67 2.81 7.91
N ASP A 23 -11.87 3.31 7.65
CA ASP A 23 -13.04 2.46 7.32
C ASP A 23 -12.93 1.85 5.92
N ASP A 24 -12.42 2.61 4.94
CA ASP A 24 -12.23 2.15 3.56
C ASP A 24 -11.11 1.10 3.48
N ILE A 25 -10.01 1.31 4.22
CA ILE A 25 -8.91 0.34 4.36
C ILE A 25 -9.42 -0.94 5.02
N ALA A 26 -10.24 -0.82 6.06
CA ALA A 26 -10.83 -1.98 6.72
C ALA A 26 -11.80 -2.73 5.80
N ALA A 27 -12.54 -2.02 4.93
CA ALA A 27 -13.38 -2.64 3.92
C ALA A 27 -12.55 -3.43 2.91
N GLU A 28 -11.55 -2.79 2.30
CA GLU A 28 -10.62 -3.40 1.32
C GLU A 28 -9.97 -4.68 1.88
N GLN A 29 -9.52 -4.68 3.14
CA GLN A 29 -8.89 -5.84 3.79
C GLN A 29 -9.81 -7.06 3.94
N ASN A 30 -11.13 -6.87 3.89
CA ASN A 30 -12.11 -7.95 3.99
C ASN A 30 -12.61 -8.42 2.61
N GLU A 31 -12.12 -7.84 1.52
CA GLU A 31 -12.52 -8.24 0.17
C GLU A 31 -11.90 -9.60 -0.22
N PRO A 32 -12.61 -10.43 -1.02
CA PRO A 32 -12.07 -11.71 -1.50
C PRO A 32 -10.74 -11.58 -2.27
N GLU A 33 -10.55 -10.45 -2.94
CA GLU A 33 -9.40 -10.05 -3.74
C GLU A 33 -8.34 -9.27 -2.93
N ALA A 34 -8.52 -9.12 -1.62
CA ALA A 34 -7.59 -8.40 -0.77
C ALA A 34 -6.16 -8.95 -0.91
N ILE A 35 -5.20 -8.05 -1.13
CA ILE A 35 -3.79 -8.40 -1.18
C ILE A 35 -3.31 -8.66 0.26
N THR A 36 -3.35 -9.92 0.69
CA THR A 36 -2.94 -10.32 2.05
C THR A 36 -1.48 -10.74 2.15
N ASP A 37 -0.84 -11.02 1.00
CA ASP A 37 0.52 -11.54 0.93
C ASP A 37 1.35 -10.70 -0.05
N LEU A 38 2.40 -10.10 0.48
CA LEU A 38 3.44 -9.37 -0.27
C LEU A 38 4.78 -10.11 -0.21
N SER A 39 4.78 -11.37 0.22
CA SER A 39 5.97 -12.22 0.32
C SER A 39 6.36 -12.85 -1.00
N ASP A 40 5.51 -12.73 -2.04
CA ASP A 40 5.88 -13.10 -3.39
C ASP A 40 7.23 -12.47 -3.73
N PRO A 41 8.25 -13.29 -4.03
CA PRO A 41 9.59 -12.79 -4.28
C PRO A 41 9.52 -11.95 -5.55
N LEU A 42 9.52 -10.64 -5.37
CA LEU A 42 9.74 -9.70 -6.45
C LEU A 42 11.11 -9.99 -7.04
N ASP A 43 11.16 -10.41 -8.29
CA ASP A 43 12.42 -10.59 -9.00
C ASP A 43 13.07 -9.22 -9.17
N ALA A 44 14.09 -8.95 -8.35
CA ALA A 44 14.80 -7.68 -8.38
C ALA A 44 15.42 -7.38 -9.76
N GLN A 45 15.75 -8.43 -10.54
CA GLN A 45 16.28 -8.27 -11.88
C GLN A 45 15.19 -7.90 -12.88
N GLU A 46 14.01 -8.53 -12.78
CA GLU A 46 12.84 -8.16 -13.58
C GLU A 46 12.41 -6.71 -13.29
N LEU A 47 12.35 -6.32 -12.01
CA LEU A 47 12.03 -4.95 -11.62
C LEU A 47 13.05 -3.94 -12.17
N ALA A 48 14.34 -4.24 -12.06
CA ALA A 48 15.39 -3.37 -12.58
C ALA A 48 15.30 -3.22 -14.12
N GLN A 49 14.95 -4.30 -14.82
CA GLN A 49 14.77 -4.28 -16.27
C GLN A 49 13.55 -3.46 -16.67
N THR A 50 12.39 -3.72 -16.07
CA THR A 50 11.15 -2.98 -16.33
C THR A 50 11.31 -1.50 -16.03
N TRP A 51 11.94 -1.15 -14.90
CA TRP A 51 12.22 0.24 -14.56
C TRP A 51 13.17 0.90 -15.56
N GLY A 52 14.21 0.19 -15.99
CA GLY A 52 15.13 0.67 -17.04
C GLY A 52 14.41 0.96 -18.35
N THR A 53 13.53 0.08 -18.80
CA THR A 53 12.72 0.28 -20.02
C THR A 53 11.82 1.51 -19.89
N LEU A 54 11.05 1.63 -18.80
CA LEU A 54 10.19 2.77 -18.57
C LEU A 54 10.99 4.08 -18.58
N LEU A 55 12.16 4.10 -17.95
CA LEU A 55 13.02 5.29 -17.90
C LEU A 55 13.56 5.67 -19.29
N GLU A 56 13.90 4.70 -20.13
CA GLU A 56 14.33 5.00 -21.51
C GLU A 56 13.16 5.50 -22.37
N GLU A 57 11.98 4.89 -22.28
CA GLU A 57 10.78 5.35 -23.01
C GLU A 57 10.40 6.78 -22.64
N VAL A 58 10.49 7.07 -21.35
CA VAL A 58 10.24 8.40 -20.79
C VAL A 58 11.23 9.46 -21.30
N LYS A 59 12.51 9.12 -21.52
CA LYS A 59 13.49 10.09 -22.06
C LYS A 59 13.19 10.47 -23.51
N GLU A 60 12.52 9.60 -24.25
CA GLU A 60 12.09 9.85 -25.62
C GLU A 60 10.80 10.68 -25.68
N ASP A 61 10.13 10.92 -24.55
CA ASP A 61 8.94 11.77 -24.47
C ASP A 61 9.37 13.26 -24.47
N PRO A 62 9.01 14.03 -25.53
CA PRO A 62 9.34 15.44 -25.63
C PRO A 62 8.66 16.32 -24.58
N GLU A 63 7.60 15.85 -23.91
CA GLU A 63 6.88 16.56 -22.85
C GLU A 63 7.39 16.20 -21.45
N TRP A 64 8.29 15.22 -21.31
CA TRP A 64 8.78 14.75 -20.01
C TRP A 64 9.48 15.84 -19.18
N PHE A 65 10.16 16.78 -19.84
CA PHE A 65 10.90 17.85 -19.17
C PHE A 65 10.06 19.12 -18.88
N ASP A 66 8.78 19.17 -19.25
CA ASP A 66 7.94 20.35 -19.02
C ASP A 66 7.49 20.50 -17.53
N PHE A 67 7.95 19.59 -16.67
CA PHE A 67 7.68 19.63 -15.22
C PHE A 67 8.45 20.72 -14.45
N ALA A 68 9.40 21.42 -15.10
CA ALA A 68 10.29 22.39 -14.45
C ALA A 68 10.05 23.86 -14.86
N ALA A 69 8.95 24.16 -15.54
CA ALA A 69 8.64 25.50 -16.06
C ALA A 69 7.60 26.29 -15.25
N GLU A 70 7.53 26.10 -13.92
CA GLU A 70 6.84 27.00 -12.97
C GLU A 70 7.81 27.71 -12.02
#